data_AF-A0A383B5Z0-F1
#
_entry.id   AF-A0A383B5Z0-F1
#
_cell.length_a   1.000
_cell.length_b   1.000
_cell.length_c   1.000
_cell.angle_alpha   90.00
_cell.angle_beta   90.00
_cell.angle_gamma   90.00
#
_symmetry.space_group_name_H-M   'P 1'
#
loop_
_entity.id
_entity.type
_entity.pdbx_description
1 polymer ?
#
loop_
_entity_poly.entity_id
_entity_poly.type
_entity_poly.pdbx_seq_one_letter_code
_entity_poly.pdbx_strand_id
1 'polypeptide(L)' 'VPGAKFMPSFRNRLWDGKIRLFDIRNNQIYVGLSEYIYKFATAKKYTISGGVRTPLEIDNADVISFIDGLKSTVKIRDYQ' A
#
# COMPACT_ATOMS: atom_id res chain seq x y z
N VAL A 1 -5.83 2.45 18.14
CA VAL A 1 -5.75 0.98 18.01
C VAL A 1 -6.88 0.39 18.82
N PRO A 2 -7.66 -0.55 18.28
CA PRO A 2 -8.67 -1.26 19.06
C PRO A 2 -8.05 -1.79 20.37
N GLY A 3 -8.65 -1.48 21.51
CA GLY A 3 -8.13 -1.89 22.82
C GLY A 3 -6.94 -1.07 23.37
N ALA A 4 -6.49 0.00 22.73
CA ALA A 4 -5.35 0.82 23.20
C ALA A 4 -5.50 1.28 24.67
N LYS A 5 -6.72 1.58 25.12
CA LYS A 5 -7.03 1.99 26.51
C LYS A 5 -6.53 1.00 27.57
N PHE A 6 -6.39 -0.27 27.22
CA PHE A 6 -5.94 -1.32 28.13
C PHE A 6 -4.41 -1.51 28.13
N MET A 7 -3.66 -0.95 27.17
CA MET A 7 -2.20 -1.05 27.20
C MET A 7 -1.59 -0.18 28.31
N PRO A 8 -0.62 -0.70 29.11
CA PRO A 8 0.08 0.10 30.12
C PRO A 8 0.79 1.32 29.54
N SER A 9 1.37 1.20 28.34
CA SER A 9 2.03 2.33 27.65
C SER A 9 1.07 3.48 27.34
N PHE A 10 -0.20 3.18 27.02
CA PHE A 10 -1.24 4.18 26.82
C PHE A 10 -1.68 4.80 28.15
N ARG A 11 -1.91 3.96 29.19
CA ARG A 11 -2.29 4.44 30.53
C ARG A 11 -1.21 5.34 31.16
N ASN A 12 0.06 5.01 30.95
CA ASN A 12 1.21 5.79 31.43
C ASN A 12 1.57 6.96 30.49
N ARG A 13 0.77 7.23 29.46
CA ARG A 13 0.95 8.34 28.49
C ARG A 13 2.27 8.32 27.70
N LEU A 14 2.95 7.16 27.64
CA LEU A 14 4.14 6.96 26.82
C LEU A 14 3.79 6.76 25.33
N TRP A 15 2.54 6.37 25.06
CA TRP A 15 2.02 6.14 23.72
C TRP A 15 0.60 6.68 23.60
N ASP A 16 0.27 7.26 22.47
CA ASP A 16 -1.02 7.92 22.21
C ASP A 16 -2.11 6.96 21.68
N GLY A 17 -1.82 5.66 21.63
CA GLY A 17 -2.78 4.66 21.18
C GLY A 17 -2.97 4.62 19.67
N LYS A 18 -2.10 5.29 18.89
CA LYS A 18 -2.13 5.28 17.42
C LYS A 18 -0.95 4.47 16.86
N ILE A 19 -1.23 3.63 15.86
CA ILE A 19 -0.17 3.03 15.04
C ILE A 19 0.22 4.03 13.96
N ARG A 20 1.53 4.19 13.76
CA ARG A 20 2.11 4.98 12.67
C ARG A 20 2.79 4.00 11.73
N LEU A 21 2.46 4.10 10.44
CA LEU A 21 3.05 3.25 9.39
C LEU A 21 4.26 3.94 8.71
N PHE A 22 4.45 5.23 8.96
CA PHE A 22 5.66 5.95 8.63
C PHE A 22 6.67 5.80 9.78
N ASP A 23 7.84 5.26 9.48
CA ASP A 23 8.95 5.18 10.40
C ASP A 23 9.80 6.46 10.31
N ILE A 24 9.82 7.20 11.41
CA ILE A 24 10.51 8.50 11.53
C ILE A 24 12.02 8.32 11.59
N ARG A 25 12.53 7.14 11.98
CA ARG A 25 13.96 6.91 12.16
C ARG A 25 14.71 6.80 10.84
N ASN A 26 14.08 6.19 9.85
CA ASN A 26 14.66 5.95 8.52
C ASN A 26 13.89 6.66 7.39
N ASN A 27 12.83 7.40 7.73
CA ASN A 27 11.95 8.10 6.79
C ASN A 27 11.29 7.19 5.76
N GLN A 28 10.89 5.98 6.18
CA GLN A 28 10.28 5.00 5.30
C GLN A 28 8.78 4.83 5.56
N ILE A 29 8.06 4.51 4.48
CA ILE A 29 6.67 4.05 4.53
C ILE A 29 6.52 2.86 3.58
N TYR A 30 5.51 2.03 3.80
CA TYR A 30 5.16 0.96 2.86
C TYR A 30 4.78 1.51 1.49
N VAL A 31 5.33 0.93 0.42
CA VAL A 31 5.07 1.34 -0.97
C VAL A 31 3.59 1.25 -1.35
N GLY A 32 2.83 0.33 -0.76
CA GLY A 32 1.38 0.22 -0.96
C GLY A 32 0.59 1.44 -0.46
N LEU A 33 1.20 2.30 0.37
CA LEU A 33 0.59 3.51 0.92
C LEU A 33 1.01 4.78 0.16
N SER A 34 1.85 4.68 -0.88
CA SER A 34 2.39 5.85 -1.59
C SER A 34 1.29 6.72 -2.20
N GLU A 35 0.19 6.14 -2.68
CA GLU A 35 -0.96 6.88 -3.21
C GLU A 35 -1.57 7.84 -2.17
N TYR A 36 -1.58 7.46 -0.88
CA TYR A 36 -2.07 8.33 0.18
C TYR A 36 -1.11 9.50 0.45
N ILE A 37 0.18 9.33 0.22
CA ILE A 37 1.16 10.43 0.27
C ILE A 37 0.86 11.43 -0.85
N TYR A 38 0.63 10.96 -2.09
CA TYR A 38 0.23 11.82 -3.20
C TYR A 38 -1.05 12.60 -2.87
N LYS A 39 -2.09 11.93 -2.39
CA LYS A 39 -3.34 12.58 -1.98
C LYS A 39 -3.12 13.64 -0.90
N PHE A 40 -2.35 13.31 0.14
CA PHE A 40 -2.01 14.23 1.22
C PHE A 40 -1.25 15.47 0.72
N ALA A 41 -0.20 15.25 -0.09
CA ALA A 41 0.64 16.31 -0.61
C ALA A 41 -0.12 17.23 -1.57
N THR A 42 -0.95 16.68 -2.46
CA THR A 42 -1.82 17.46 -3.35
C THR A 42 -2.81 18.32 -2.56
N ALA A 43 -3.49 17.75 -1.55
CA ALA A 43 -4.43 18.50 -0.70
C ALA A 43 -3.76 19.64 0.08
N LYS A 44 -2.47 19.48 0.41
CA LYS A 44 -1.66 20.49 1.11
C LYS A 44 -0.85 21.38 0.17
N LYS A 45 -0.97 21.20 -1.15
CA LYS A 45 -0.21 21.92 -2.19
C LYS A 45 1.31 21.79 -2.04
N TYR A 46 1.79 20.63 -1.61
CA TYR A 46 3.21 20.30 -1.62
C TYR A 46 3.66 19.83 -3.01
N THR A 47 4.87 20.22 -3.41
CA THR A 47 5.54 19.67 -4.58
C THR A 47 6.10 18.28 -4.26
N ILE A 48 5.90 17.34 -5.16
CA ILE A 48 6.38 15.96 -5.02
C ILE A 48 7.42 15.71 -6.10
N SER A 49 8.58 15.18 -5.71
CA SER A 49 9.61 14.71 -6.63
C SER A 49 9.89 13.23 -6.39
N GLY A 50 10.04 12.47 -7.48
CA GLY A 50 10.25 11.01 -7.41
C GLY A 50 9.03 10.23 -6.92
N GLY A 51 9.26 8.96 -6.54
CA GLY A 51 8.24 8.08 -5.97
C GLY A 51 7.15 7.60 -6.93
N VAL A 52 7.24 7.96 -8.21
CA VAL A 52 6.25 7.63 -9.23
C VAL A 52 6.28 6.11 -9.43
N ARG A 53 5.14 5.45 -9.18
CA ARG A 53 4.95 4.07 -9.62
C ARG A 53 4.87 4.10 -11.14
N THR A 54 5.85 3.50 -11.80
CA THR A 54 5.71 3.16 -13.21
C THR A 54 4.61 2.10 -13.30
N PRO A 55 3.48 2.37 -13.95
CA PRO A 55 2.50 1.33 -14.20
C PRO A 55 3.17 0.23 -15.03
N LEU A 56 2.85 -1.01 -14.71
CA LEU A 56 3.18 -2.12 -15.60
C LEU A 56 2.27 -1.97 -16.82
N GLU A 57 2.86 -1.64 -17.95
CA GLU A 57 2.19 -1.71 -19.24
C GLU A 57 2.02 -3.20 -19.58
N ILE A 58 0.81 -3.71 -19.39
CA ILE A 58 0.45 -5.09 -19.68
C ILE A 58 -0.78 -5.03 -20.58
N ASP A 59 -0.70 -5.71 -21.72
CA ASP A 59 -1.86 -5.94 -22.56
C ASP A 59 -2.61 -7.21 -22.10
N ASN A 60 -3.93 -7.16 -22.13
CA ASN A 60 -4.76 -8.31 -21.77
C ASN A 60 -4.52 -9.48 -22.74
N ALA A 61 -4.20 -9.21 -24.00
CA ALA A 61 -3.90 -10.25 -24.98
C ALA A 61 -2.66 -11.06 -24.58
N ASP A 62 -1.61 -10.39 -24.09
CA ASP A 62 -0.38 -11.04 -23.64
C ASP A 62 -0.63 -11.93 -22.42
N VAL A 63 -1.46 -11.45 -21.48
CA VAL A 63 -1.81 -12.22 -20.28
C VAL A 63 -2.62 -13.46 -20.64
N ILE A 64 -3.61 -13.34 -21.53
CA ILE A 64 -4.41 -14.48 -21.99
C ILE A 64 -3.52 -15.49 -22.71
N SER A 65 -2.64 -15.02 -23.61
CA SER A 65 -1.69 -15.89 -24.30
C SER A 65 -0.77 -16.65 -23.34
N PHE A 66 -0.27 -15.97 -22.30
CA PHE A 66 0.52 -16.59 -21.26
C PHE A 66 -0.27 -17.68 -20.50
N ILE A 67 -1.51 -17.38 -20.11
CA ILE A 67 -2.39 -18.33 -19.40
C ILE A 67 -2.68 -19.57 -20.24
N ASP A 68 -3.03 -19.39 -21.52
CA ASP A 68 -3.28 -20.50 -22.45
C ASP A 68 -2.02 -21.39 -22.61
N GLY A 69 -0.84 -20.77 -22.57
CA GLY A 69 0.45 -21.46 -22.59
C GLY A 69 0.72 -22.36 -21.39
N LEU A 70 0.08 -22.13 -20.24
CA LEU A 70 0.26 -22.94 -19.02
C LEU A 70 -0.39 -24.32 -19.10
N LYS A 71 -1.23 -24.58 -20.11
CA LYS A 71 -1.95 -25.87 -20.32
C LYS A 71 -2.67 -26.37 -19.06
N SER A 72 -3.23 -25.44 -18.28
CA SER A 72 -3.95 -25.75 -17.05
C SER A 72 -5.28 -26.44 -17.34
N THR A 73 -5.64 -27.44 -16.55
CA THR A 73 -6.97 -28.08 -16.58
C THR A 73 -8.04 -27.30 -15.81
N VAL A 74 -7.64 -26.30 -15.03
CA VAL A 74 -8.56 -25.49 -14.22
C VAL A 74 -9.05 -24.29 -15.03
N LYS A 75 -10.39 -24.17 -15.15
CA LYS A 75 -11.01 -22.95 -15.71
C LYS A 75 -10.91 -21.81 -14.71
N ILE A 76 -10.27 -20.72 -15.13
CA ILE A 76 -10.15 -19.47 -14.37
C ILE A 76 -11.47 -18.70 -14.50
N ARG A 77 -11.93 -18.09 -13.40
CA ARG A 77 -13.13 -17.24 -13.38
C ARG A 77 -12.75 -15.79 -13.62
N ASP A 78 -13.70 -14.98 -14.09
CA ASP A 78 -13.47 -13.58 -14.49
C ASP A 78 -12.83 -12.67 -13.41
N TYR A 79 -12.97 -13.01 -12.12
CA TYR A 79 -12.39 -12.23 -11.01
C TYR A 79 -11.01 -12.72 -10.55
N GLN A 80 -10.55 -13.85 -11.07
CA GLN A 80 -9.28 -14.50 -10.71
C GLN A 80 -8.21 -14.12 -11.72
#